data_AF-A0A2N1R7D5-F1
#
_entry.id   AF-A0A2N1R7D5-F1
#
_cell.length_a   1.000
_cell.length_b   1.000
_cell.length_c   1.000
_cell.angle_alpha   90.00
_cell.angle_beta   90.00
_cell.angle_gamma   90.00
#
_symmetry.space_group_name_H-M   'P 1'
#
loop_
_entity.id
_entity.type
_entity.pdbx_description
1 polymer ?
#
loop_
_entity_poly.entity_id
_entity_poly.type
_entity_poly.pdbx_seq_one_letter_code
_entity_poly.pdbx_strand_id
1 'polypeptide(L)' 'MVSIPQAISRQLGIKPGWKLDWIESKTPDEIVVRVIPDRAEAGRRLLGRGKNLAPGRDSVTELDAEREAEQ' A
#
# COMPACT_ATOMS: atom_id res chain seq x y z
N MET A 1 8.11 -22.12 -15.80
CA MET A 1 7.05 -21.36 -15.10
C MET A 1 7.24 -21.59 -13.61
N VAL A 2 7.55 -20.56 -12.83
CA VAL A 2 7.70 -20.68 -11.37
C VAL A 2 6.36 -20.31 -10.73
N SER A 3 5.75 -21.23 -9.99
CA SER A 3 4.49 -21.01 -9.28
C SER A 3 4.75 -20.79 -7.80
N ILE A 4 4.01 -19.85 -7.20
CA ILE A 4 4.05 -19.64 -5.76
C ILE A 4 3.00 -20.55 -5.12
N PRO A 5 3.39 -21.43 -4.18
CA PRO A 5 2.43 -22.24 -3.43
C PRO A 5 1.34 -21.40 -2.77
N GLN A 6 0.11 -21.90 -2.76
CA GLN A 6 -1.05 -21.18 -2.21
C GLN A 6 -0.89 -20.84 -0.72
N ALA A 7 -0.21 -21.70 0.05
CA ALA A 7 0.07 -21.43 1.45
C ALA A 7 0.93 -20.16 1.63
N ILE A 8 1.96 -19.99 0.78
CA ILE A 8 2.87 -18.84 0.83
C ILE A 8 2.13 -17.57 0.38
N SER A 9 1.36 -17.63 -0.72
CA SER A 9 0.63 -16.46 -1.20
C SER A 9 -0.40 -15.98 -0.18
N ARG A 10 -1.09 -16.90 0.51
CA ARG A 10 -2.04 -16.57 1.59
C ARG A 10 -1.33 -15.95 2.80
N GLN A 11 -0.20 -16.51 3.21
CA GLN A 11 0.58 -16.00 4.34
C GLN A 11 1.12 -14.59 4.07
N LEU A 12 1.58 -14.32 2.85
CA LEU A 12 2.11 -13.03 2.44
C LEU A 12 1.03 -12.05 1.92
N GLY A 13 -0.24 -12.47 1.88
CA GLY A 13 -1.36 -11.66 1.40
C GLY A 13 -1.28 -11.29 -0.09
N ILE A 14 -0.57 -12.08 -0.90
CA ILE A 14 -0.40 -11.85 -2.34
C ILE A 14 -1.68 -12.29 -3.06
N LYS A 15 -2.32 -11.37 -3.78
CA LYS A 15 -3.52 -11.66 -4.56
C LYS A 15 -3.18 -11.94 -6.03
N PRO A 16 -3.99 -12.77 -6.73
CA PRO A 16 -3.86 -12.93 -8.17
C PRO A 16 -3.92 -11.58 -8.90
N GLY A 17 -3.10 -11.42 -9.93
CA GLY A 17 -3.02 -10.19 -10.73
C GLY A 17 -2.05 -9.13 -10.18
N TRP A 18 -1.50 -9.31 -8.98
CA TRP A 18 -0.41 -8.46 -8.50
C TRP A 18 0.90 -8.75 -9.22
N LYS A 19 1.74 -7.72 -9.35
CA LYS A 19 3.05 -7.85 -9.99
C LYS A 19 4.09 -8.29 -8.97
N LEU A 20 5.06 -9.05 -9.43
CA LEU A 20 6.19 -9.50 -8.63
C LEU A 20 7.46 -9.03 -9.32
N ASP A 21 8.32 -8.38 -8.55
CA ASP A 21 9.61 -7.88 -9.00
C ASP A 21 10.70 -8.72 -8.34
N TRP A 22 11.53 -9.36 -9.15
CA TRP A 22 12.45 -10.41 -8.74
C TRP A 22 13.86 -9.84 -8.68
N ILE A 23 14.54 -10.04 -7.55
CA ILE A 23 15.85 -9.48 -7.26
C ILE A 23 16.76 -10.63 -6.84
N GLU A 24 17.99 -10.62 -7.33
CA GLU A 24 19.00 -11.59 -6.91
C GLU A 24 19.33 -11.41 -5.42
N SER A 25 19.36 -12.52 -4.68
CA SER A 25 19.85 -12.53 -3.30
C SER A 25 21.38 -12.51 -3.27
N LYS A 26 21.95 -12.10 -2.14
CA LYS A 26 23.39 -12.27 -1.85
C LYS A 26 23.71 -13.71 -1.45
N THR A 27 22.71 -14.47 -1.02
CA THR A 27 22.87 -15.88 -0.66
C THR A 27 22.66 -16.75 -1.90
N PRO A 28 23.51 -17.77 -2.12
CA PRO A 28 23.27 -18.76 -3.16
C PRO A 28 21.89 -19.41 -2.99
N ASP A 29 21.23 -19.70 -4.12
CA ASP A 29 19.92 -20.37 -4.19
C ASP A 29 18.75 -19.63 -3.52
N GLU A 30 18.92 -18.35 -3.17
CA GLU A 30 17.85 -17.49 -2.69
C GLU A 30 17.43 -16.46 -3.74
N ILE A 31 16.13 -16.15 -3.77
CA ILE A 31 15.57 -15.07 -4.57
C ILE A 31 14.74 -14.14 -3.68
N VAL A 32 14.95 -12.84 -3.84
CA VAL A 32 14.16 -11.83 -3.15
C VAL A 32 13.05 -11.37 -4.07
N VAL A 33 11.81 -11.34 -3.56
CA VAL A 33 10.65 -10.94 -4.34
C VAL A 33 9.98 -9.74 -3.70
N ARG A 34 9.90 -8.64 -4.44
CA ARG A 34 9.14 -7.47 -4.06
C ARG A 34 7.73 -7.57 -4.65
N VAL A 35 6.74 -7.63 -3.76
CA VAL A 35 5.33 -7.69 -4.12
C VAL A 35 4.81 -6.29 -4.44
N ILE A 36 4.33 -6.08 -5.66
CA ILE A 36 3.75 -4.82 -6.12
C ILE A 36 2.23 -4.98 -6.22
N PRO A 37 1.46 -4.44 -5.26
CA PRO A 37 0.01 -4.52 -5.29
C PRO A 37 -0.56 -3.75 -6.48
N ASP A 38 -1.79 -4.11 -6.88
CA ASP A 38 -2.53 -3.32 -7.87
C ASP A 38 -2.89 -1.92 -7.34
N ARG A 39 -3.35 -1.04 -8.24
CA ARG A 39 -3.70 0.34 -7.90
C ARG A 39 -4.80 0.43 -6.84
N ALA A 40 -5.78 -0.47 -6.86
CA ALA A 40 -6.91 -0.44 -5.94
C ALA A 40 -6.45 -0.78 -4.51
N GLU A 41 -5.64 -1.83 -4.36
CA GLU A 41 -5.04 -2.20 -3.09
C GLU A 41 -4.04 -1.16 -2.59
N ALA A 42 -3.20 -0.61 -3.48
CA ALA A 42 -2.30 0.48 -3.12
C ALA A 42 -3.07 1.68 -2.56
N GLY A 43 -4.18 2.07 -3.22
CA GLY A 43 -5.09 3.09 -2.72
C GLY A 43 -5.65 2.75 -1.34
N ARG A 44 -6.16 1.53 -1.15
CA ARG A 44 -6.68 1.07 0.16
C ARG A 44 -5.65 1.13 1.28
N ARG A 45 -4.38 0.80 1.00
CA ARG A 45 -3.29 0.86 1.98
C ARG A 45 -2.90 2.30 2.35
N LEU A 46 -3.11 3.24 1.43
CA LEU A 46 -2.81 4.65 1.62
C LEU A 46 -3.99 5.43 2.24
N LEU A 47 -5.22 4.94 2.10
CA LEU A 47 -6.40 5.55 2.74
C LEU A 47 -6.18 5.71 4.25
N GLY A 48 -6.44 6.92 4.74
CA GLY A 48 -6.31 7.26 6.16
C GLY A 48 -4.88 7.47 6.66
N ARG A 49 -3.83 7.05 5.95
CA ARG A 49 -2.44 7.31 6.37
C ARG A 49 -2.07 8.79 6.36
N GLY A 50 -2.71 9.58 5.50
CA GLY A 50 -2.53 11.04 5.46
C GLY A 50 -2.90 11.74 6.76
N LYS A 51 -3.85 11.21 7.55
CA LYS A 51 -4.25 11.79 8.84
C LYS A 51 -3.10 11.85 9.85
N ASN A 52 -2.18 10.87 9.80
CA ASN A 52 -1.06 10.81 10.73
C ASN A 52 0.09 11.76 10.37
N LEU A 53 0.07 12.37 9.18
CA LEU A 53 1.13 13.28 8.73
C LEU A 53 0.96 14.70 9.28
N ALA A 54 -0.26 15.07 9.69
CA ALA A 54 -0.55 16.37 10.30
C ALA A 54 -1.56 16.22 11.44
N PRO A 55 -1.17 15.58 12.57
CA PRO A 55 -2.10 15.23 13.65
C PRO A 55 -2.76 16.44 14.34
N GLY A 56 -2.18 17.64 14.20
CA GLY A 56 -2.76 18.88 14.71
C GLY A 56 -3.59 19.67 13.69
N ARG A 57 -3.75 19.14 12.47
CA ARG A 57 -4.44 19.84 11.38
C ARG A 57 -5.74 19.11 11.06
N ASP A 58 -6.87 19.69 11.48
CA ASP A 58 -8.19 19.19 11.12
C ASP A 58 -8.66 19.90 9.84
N SER A 59 -8.43 19.24 8.71
CA SER A 59 -8.82 19.77 7.41
C SER A 59 -10.33 19.98 7.27
N VAL A 60 -11.16 19.27 8.06
CA VAL A 60 -12.62 19.47 8.04
C VAL A 60 -12.96 20.77 8.74
N THR A 61 -12.41 20.99 9.93
CA THR A 61 -12.62 22.24 10.69
C THR A 61 -12.07 23.45 9.94
N GLU A 62 -10.93 23.32 9.26
CA GLU A 62 -10.40 24.38 8.40
C GLU A 62 -11.33 24.69 7.23
N LEU A 63 -11.86 23.67 6.56
CA LEU A 63 -12.82 23.83 5.45
C LEU A 63 -14.14 24.47 5.92
N ASP A 64 -14.64 24.08 7.09
CA ASP A 64 -15.87 24.65 7.65
C ASP A 64 -15.67 26.15 7.99
N ALA A 65 -14.53 26.50 8.59
CA ALA A 65 -14.17 27.90 8.88
C ALA A 65 -14.02 28.75 7.61
N GLU A 66 -13.41 28.19 6.54
CA GLU A 66 -13.34 28.85 5.24
C GLU A 66 -14.73 29.10 4.64
N ARG A 67 -15.65 28.13 4.76
CA ARG A 67 -17.03 28.24 4.26
C ARG A 67 -17.86 29.28 5.02
N GLU A 68 -17.65 29.41 6.32
CA GLU A 68 -18.31 30.43 7.15
C GLU A 68 -17.78 31.84 6.83
N ALA A 69 -16.50 31.98 6.46
CA ALA A 69 -15.90 33.26 6.10
C ALA A 69 -16.28 33.77 4.70
N GLU A 70 -16.76 32.89 3.81
CA GLU A 70 -17.23 33.24 2.45
C GLU A 70 -18.71 33.66 2.38
N GLN A 71 -19.47 33.65 3.50
CA GLN A 71 -20.85 34.16 3.59
C GLN A 71 -20.90 35.62 4.05
#